data_AF-A0A0G0K4P9-F1
#
_entry.id   AF-A0A0G0K4P9-F1
#
_cell.length_a   1.000
_cell.length_b   1.000
_cell.length_c   1.000
_cell.angle_alpha   90.00
_cell.angle_beta   90.00
_cell.angle_gamma   90.00
#
_symmetry.space_group_name_H-M   'P 1'
#
loop_
_entity.id
_entity.type
_entity.pdbx_description
1 polymer ?
#
loop_
_entity_poly.entity_id
_entity_poly.type
_entity_poly.pdbx_seq_one_letter_code
_entity_poly.pdbx_strand_id
1 'polypeptide(L)'
;MKHQLGTVTPALLIITGTFVVVIYALLMVLSSQLDFSHRQIGSEQALNIAEAGVNYYRWHLAHAPDDFQDGTGVAGPYVHEFTDPQGQTIGEFSLNITAPENGSSLVKIESTGKSYRYPSIKRKIVTQYGKPTFARFAFLINASSWYGPGAIVTGNIHSNNGIRMDGTNYGLVTSAKDVYMCGSETGCSPPTQKPGVWGSGGDQALWDFPVTPIDFDSVAFDFDDMKASAETQGMWLDKSNGAGYHLTFQNNGTFTLSKVTQTGYYMGYRVPGEGLGAEGQGGCKRRNQLIDSEQIIGTYNVSDNPIIFSEDDLWIGLYPGATVAT
;
A
#
# COMPACT_ATOMS: atom_id res chain seq x y z
N MET A 1 -83.15 -16.43 -52.11
CA MET A 1 -81.80 -16.11 -51.59
C MET A 1 -81.49 -17.09 -50.48
N LYS A 2 -80.43 -17.90 -50.60
CA LYS A 2 -80.00 -18.83 -49.54
C LYS A 2 -79.24 -18.03 -48.49
N HIS A 3 -79.79 -17.88 -47.29
CA HIS A 3 -79.07 -17.31 -46.15
C HIS A 3 -78.03 -18.32 -45.66
N GLN A 4 -76.74 -18.00 -45.83
CA GLN A 4 -75.66 -18.72 -45.16
C GLN A 4 -75.60 -18.28 -43.70
N LEU A 5 -76.27 -19.02 -42.82
CA LEU A 5 -76.19 -18.85 -41.37
C LEU A 5 -75.24 -19.92 -40.84
N GLY A 6 -74.02 -19.54 -40.46
CA GLY A 6 -73.11 -20.48 -39.78
C GLY A 6 -71.60 -20.21 -39.77
N THR A 7 -71.08 -19.03 -40.16
CA THR A 7 -69.61 -18.84 -40.34
C THR A 7 -68.92 -17.86 -39.38
N VAL A 8 -69.65 -17.12 -38.52
CA VAL A 8 -69.02 -16.10 -37.64
C VAL A 8 -68.55 -16.67 -36.30
N THR A 9 -69.25 -17.64 -35.73
CA THR A 9 -68.98 -18.19 -34.40
C THR A 9 -67.59 -18.83 -34.26
N PRO A 10 -67.10 -19.65 -35.22
CA PRO A 10 -65.76 -20.23 -35.15
C PRO A 10 -64.65 -19.17 -35.23
N ALA A 11 -64.83 -18.15 -36.09
CA ALA A 11 -63.88 -17.06 -36.23
C ALA A 11 -63.80 -16.23 -34.94
N LEU A 12 -64.93 -15.94 -34.31
CA LEU A 12 -64.99 -15.25 -33.01
C LEU A 12 -64.27 -16.04 -31.92
N LEU A 13 -64.46 -17.36 -31.87
CA LEU A 13 -63.86 -18.25 -30.87
C LEU A 13 -62.33 -18.33 -31.03
N ILE A 14 -61.83 -18.37 -32.26
CA ILE A 14 -60.40 -18.35 -32.55
C ILE A 14 -59.80 -17.00 -32.15
N ILE A 15 -60.46 -15.89 -32.51
CA ILE A 15 -59.99 -14.54 -32.17
C ILE A 15 -59.95 -14.35 -30.65
N THR A 16 -61.03 -14.67 -29.93
CA THR A 16 -61.07 -14.52 -28.47
C THR A 16 -60.08 -15.45 -27.78
N GLY A 17 -59.95 -16.70 -28.22
CA GLY A 17 -58.96 -17.64 -27.71
C GLY A 17 -57.52 -17.12 -27.89
N THR A 18 -57.21 -16.56 -29.07
CA THR A 18 -55.90 -15.96 -29.34
C THR A 18 -55.65 -14.74 -28.45
N PHE A 19 -56.64 -13.86 -28.29
CA PHE A 19 -56.53 -12.70 -27.39
C PHE A 19 -56.29 -13.12 -25.93
N VAL A 20 -56.97 -14.15 -25.43
CA VAL A 20 -56.76 -14.65 -24.06
C VAL A 20 -55.33 -15.17 -23.89
N VAL A 21 -54.82 -15.96 -24.83
CA VAL A 21 -53.43 -16.46 -24.80
C VAL A 21 -52.43 -15.31 -24.78
N VAL A 22 -52.63 -14.29 -25.63
CA VAL A 22 -51.76 -13.10 -25.66
C VAL A 22 -51.81 -12.33 -24.34
N ILE A 23 -52.98 -12.14 -23.75
CA ILE A 23 -53.13 -11.46 -22.45
C ILE A 23 -52.38 -12.22 -21.35
N TYR A 24 -52.53 -13.54 -21.27
CA TYR A 24 -51.81 -14.35 -20.29
C TYR A 24 -50.28 -14.29 -20.49
N ALA A 25 -49.82 -14.32 -21.74
CA ALA A 25 -48.40 -14.19 -22.06
C ALA A 25 -47.85 -12.82 -21.61
N LEU A 26 -48.59 -11.74 -21.84
CA LEU A 26 -48.20 -10.39 -21.40
C LEU A 26 -48.17 -10.26 -19.88
N LEU A 27 -49.14 -10.83 -19.17
CA LEU A 27 -49.16 -10.83 -17.70
C LEU A 27 -47.99 -11.61 -17.11
N MET A 28 -47.61 -12.75 -17.71
CA MET A 28 -46.47 -13.55 -17.27
C MET A 28 -45.15 -12.79 -17.47
N VAL A 29 -44.98 -12.13 -18.62
CA VAL A 29 -43.81 -11.28 -18.89
C VAL A 29 -43.74 -10.11 -17.91
N LEU A 30 -44.87 -9.44 -17.64
CA LEU A 30 -44.92 -8.34 -16.67
C LEU A 30 -44.52 -8.80 -15.26
N SER A 31 -45.06 -9.93 -14.78
CA SER A 31 -44.68 -10.49 -13.48
C SER A 31 -43.18 -10.79 -13.42
N SER A 32 -42.63 -11.41 -14.47
CA SER A 32 -41.19 -11.68 -14.54
C SER A 32 -40.34 -10.41 -14.56
N GLN A 33 -40.80 -9.34 -15.22
CA GLN A 33 -40.10 -8.05 -15.24
C GLN A 33 -40.13 -7.36 -13.87
N LEU A 34 -41.25 -7.45 -13.14
CA LEU A 34 -41.36 -6.90 -11.79
C LEU A 34 -40.43 -7.64 -10.81
N ASP A 35 -40.42 -8.98 -10.85
CA ASP A 35 -39.51 -9.77 -10.01
C ASP A 35 -38.04 -9.47 -10.32
N PHE A 36 -37.69 -9.34 -11.60
CA PHE A 36 -36.36 -8.94 -12.03
C PHE A 36 -36.00 -7.54 -11.50
N SER A 37 -36.91 -6.58 -11.62
CA SER A 37 -36.74 -5.22 -11.10
C SER A 37 -36.52 -5.20 -9.59
N HIS A 38 -37.33 -5.93 -8.82
CA HIS A 38 -37.16 -6.05 -7.37
C HIS A 38 -35.82 -6.69 -6.99
N ARG A 39 -35.40 -7.72 -7.72
CA ARG A 39 -34.09 -8.35 -7.49
C ARG A 39 -32.94 -7.41 -7.81
N GLN A 40 -33.05 -6.63 -8.88
CA GLN A 40 -32.05 -5.63 -9.24
C GLN A 40 -31.96 -4.55 -8.16
N ILE A 41 -33.08 -3.98 -7.74
CA ILE A 41 -33.11 -2.95 -6.68
C ILE A 41 -32.55 -3.51 -5.37
N GLY A 42 -32.97 -4.70 -4.96
CA GLY A 42 -32.45 -5.34 -3.75
C GLY A 42 -30.96 -5.65 -3.83
N SER A 43 -30.46 -6.02 -5.02
CA SER A 43 -29.04 -6.22 -5.28
C SER A 43 -28.24 -4.93 -5.09
N GLU A 44 -28.66 -3.83 -5.72
CA GLU A 44 -27.98 -2.53 -5.58
C GLU A 44 -28.01 -2.02 -4.14
N GLN A 45 -29.15 -2.14 -3.46
CA GLN A 45 -29.26 -1.76 -2.05
C GLN A 45 -28.32 -2.57 -1.17
N ALA A 46 -28.29 -3.89 -1.32
CA ALA A 46 -27.39 -4.75 -0.57
C ALA A 46 -25.92 -4.44 -0.88
N LEU A 47 -25.57 -4.08 -2.12
CA LEU A 47 -24.23 -3.68 -2.51
C LEU A 47 -23.82 -2.37 -1.81
N ASN A 48 -24.65 -1.33 -1.89
CA ASN A 48 -24.38 -0.04 -1.23
C ASN A 48 -24.20 -0.19 0.28
N ILE A 49 -25.02 -1.04 0.92
CA ILE A 49 -24.89 -1.34 2.35
C ILE A 49 -23.58 -2.10 2.64
N ALA A 50 -23.16 -3.02 1.77
CA ALA A 50 -21.89 -3.70 1.90
C ALA A 50 -20.71 -2.71 1.74
N GLU A 51 -20.78 -1.76 0.81
CA GLU A 51 -19.77 -0.70 0.63
C GLU A 51 -19.67 0.18 1.87
N ALA A 52 -20.80 0.53 2.48
CA ALA A 52 -20.81 1.27 3.73
C ALA A 52 -20.03 0.54 4.83
N GLY A 53 -20.19 -0.78 4.96
CA GLY A 53 -19.43 -1.57 5.92
C GLY A 53 -17.92 -1.57 5.66
N VAL A 54 -17.49 -1.65 4.39
CA VAL A 54 -16.06 -1.54 4.05
C VAL A 54 -15.52 -0.16 4.40
N ASN A 55 -16.26 0.91 4.06
CA ASN A 55 -15.84 2.28 4.35
C ASN A 55 -15.80 2.59 5.85
N TYR A 56 -16.77 2.06 6.61
CA TYR A 56 -16.76 2.12 8.07
C TYR A 56 -15.49 1.49 8.63
N TYR A 57 -15.18 0.25 8.23
CA TYR A 57 -14.03 -0.45 8.80
C TYR A 57 -12.69 0.14 8.35
N ARG A 58 -12.65 0.72 7.14
CA ARG A 58 -11.50 1.52 6.68
C ARG A 58 -11.30 2.75 7.57
N TRP A 59 -12.37 3.46 7.95
CA TRP A 59 -12.29 4.58 8.88
C TRP A 59 -11.86 4.12 10.28
N HIS A 60 -12.39 2.98 10.74
CA HIS A 60 -12.03 2.38 12.02
C HIS A 60 -10.53 2.10 12.11
N LEU A 61 -9.97 1.38 11.13
CA LEU A 61 -8.53 1.08 11.06
C LEU A 61 -7.66 2.32 10.88
N ALA A 62 -8.19 3.43 10.37
CA ALA A 62 -7.46 4.69 10.30
C ALA A 62 -7.29 5.35 11.69
N HIS A 63 -8.19 5.06 12.64
CA HIS A 63 -8.18 5.63 14.00
C HIS A 63 -7.68 4.64 15.05
N ALA A 64 -7.91 3.34 14.84
CA ALA A 64 -7.45 2.24 15.68
C ALA A 64 -6.75 1.18 14.80
N PRO A 65 -5.48 1.41 14.41
CA PRO A 65 -4.79 0.59 13.41
C PRO A 65 -4.61 -0.88 13.77
N ASP A 66 -4.58 -1.18 15.06
CA ASP A 66 -4.32 -2.54 15.59
C ASP A 66 -5.61 -3.24 16.03
N ASP A 67 -6.77 -2.59 15.88
CA ASP A 67 -8.05 -3.15 16.29
C ASP A 67 -8.74 -3.89 15.14
N PHE A 68 -8.40 -5.17 15.02
CA PHE A 68 -9.04 -6.11 14.10
C PHE A 68 -10.33 -6.75 14.66
N GLN A 69 -10.80 -6.26 15.83
CA GLN A 69 -11.93 -6.81 16.56
C GLN A 69 -13.07 -5.82 16.78
N ASP A 70 -13.04 -4.69 16.07
CA ASP A 70 -14.14 -3.71 16.03
C ASP A 70 -14.50 -3.19 17.43
N GLY A 71 -13.50 -3.07 18.31
CA GLY A 71 -13.64 -2.62 19.69
C GLY A 71 -14.31 -3.61 20.64
N THR A 72 -14.69 -4.80 20.16
CA THR A 72 -15.46 -5.78 20.95
C THR A 72 -14.59 -6.72 21.78
N GLY A 73 -13.32 -6.90 21.41
CA GLY A 73 -12.40 -7.85 22.05
C GLY A 73 -12.73 -9.32 21.79
N VAL A 74 -13.69 -9.62 20.92
CA VAL A 74 -14.11 -10.98 20.56
C VAL A 74 -14.06 -11.16 19.04
N ALA A 75 -14.02 -12.41 18.59
CA ALA A 75 -14.08 -12.71 17.16
C ALA A 75 -15.47 -12.38 16.58
N GLY A 76 -15.48 -11.81 15.38
CA GLY A 76 -16.68 -11.50 14.63
C GLY A 76 -17.49 -12.73 14.17
N PRO A 77 -18.53 -12.52 13.35
CA PRO A 77 -18.74 -11.32 12.55
C PRO A 77 -19.39 -10.16 13.32
N TYR A 78 -18.99 -8.93 13.00
CA TYR A 78 -19.51 -7.70 13.63
C TYR A 78 -20.68 -7.15 12.81
N VAL A 79 -21.83 -6.94 13.43
CA VAL A 79 -23.05 -6.51 12.74
C VAL A 79 -23.39 -5.08 13.14
N HIS A 80 -23.59 -4.23 12.13
CA HIS A 80 -23.97 -2.83 12.30
C HIS A 80 -25.20 -2.50 11.49
N GLU A 81 -26.02 -1.62 12.06
CA GLU A 81 -27.20 -1.07 11.39
C GLU A 81 -26.81 -0.02 10.34
N PHE A 82 -27.53 -0.01 9.22
CA PHE A 82 -27.39 0.98 8.16
C PHE A 82 -28.61 1.90 8.14
N THR A 83 -28.39 3.17 8.45
CA THR A 83 -29.45 4.19 8.53
C THR A 83 -29.48 5.09 7.31
N ASP A 84 -30.68 5.50 6.90
CA ASP A 84 -30.84 6.55 5.91
C ASP A 84 -30.49 7.94 6.48
N PRO A 85 -30.39 8.99 5.63
CA PRO A 85 -30.11 10.35 6.10
C PRO A 85 -31.20 10.93 7.03
N GLN A 86 -32.36 10.30 7.13
CA GLN A 86 -33.47 10.67 8.01
C GLN A 86 -33.40 9.91 9.36
N GLY A 87 -32.43 9.02 9.54
CA GLY A 87 -32.19 8.26 10.76
C GLY A 87 -33.00 6.96 10.89
N GLN A 88 -33.69 6.52 9.82
CA GLN A 88 -34.38 5.23 9.82
C GLN A 88 -33.43 4.12 9.42
N THR A 89 -33.45 2.99 10.16
CA THR A 89 -32.66 1.81 9.80
C THR A 89 -33.30 1.09 8.61
N ILE A 90 -32.57 1.00 7.50
CA ILE A 90 -33.05 0.41 6.23
C ILE A 90 -32.34 -0.90 5.87
N GLY A 91 -31.33 -1.29 6.65
CA GLY A 91 -30.62 -2.55 6.50
C GLY A 91 -29.52 -2.71 7.54
N GLU A 92 -28.66 -3.70 7.30
CA GLU A 92 -27.49 -3.97 8.14
C GLU A 92 -26.35 -4.51 7.27
N PHE A 93 -25.13 -4.32 7.74
CA PHE A 93 -23.94 -4.98 7.21
C PHE A 93 -23.26 -5.81 8.29
N SER A 94 -22.65 -6.91 7.85
CA SER A 94 -21.91 -7.84 8.70
C SER A 94 -20.46 -7.91 8.22
N LEU A 95 -19.53 -7.63 9.13
CA LEU A 95 -18.10 -7.57 8.88
C LEU A 95 -17.41 -8.83 9.36
N ASN A 96 -16.54 -9.37 8.52
CA ASN A 96 -15.60 -10.42 8.87
C ASN A 96 -14.19 -9.93 8.53
N ILE A 97 -13.33 -9.85 9.54
CA ILE A 97 -12.02 -9.20 9.46
C ILE A 97 -10.94 -10.25 9.66
N THR A 98 -10.00 -10.32 8.72
CA THR A 98 -8.80 -11.14 8.86
C THR A 98 -7.62 -10.23 9.12
N ALA A 99 -6.99 -10.41 10.29
CA ALA A 99 -5.77 -9.72 10.67
C ALA A 99 -4.61 -10.02 9.70
N PRO A 100 -3.62 -9.12 9.57
CA PRO A 100 -2.49 -9.32 8.68
C PRO A 100 -1.59 -10.46 9.17
N GLU A 101 -0.95 -11.15 8.22
CA GLU A 101 0.12 -12.10 8.52
C GLU A 101 1.38 -11.38 9.03
N ASN A 102 2.25 -12.08 9.76
CA ASN A 102 3.52 -11.51 10.23
C ASN A 102 4.34 -10.97 9.06
N GLY A 103 4.77 -9.70 9.17
CA GLY A 103 5.52 -9.00 8.11
C GLY A 103 4.65 -8.39 7.01
N SER A 104 3.32 -8.53 7.07
CA SER A 104 2.38 -7.88 6.18
C SER A 104 1.62 -6.77 6.90
N SER A 105 1.22 -5.73 6.17
CA SER A 105 0.27 -4.72 6.64
C SER A 105 -1.13 -4.92 6.06
N LEU A 106 -1.35 -5.99 5.28
CA LEU A 106 -2.59 -6.23 4.55
C LEU A 106 -3.65 -6.90 5.43
N VAL A 107 -4.67 -6.13 5.75
CA VAL A 107 -5.90 -6.57 6.40
C VAL A 107 -6.93 -6.94 5.33
N LYS A 108 -7.62 -8.06 5.50
CA LYS A 108 -8.76 -8.43 4.64
C LYS A 108 -10.07 -8.05 5.32
N ILE A 109 -10.86 -7.21 4.65
CA ILE A 109 -12.16 -6.74 5.11
C ILE A 109 -13.23 -7.38 4.24
N GLU A 110 -14.08 -8.22 4.82
CA GLU A 110 -15.26 -8.77 4.14
C GLU A 110 -16.52 -8.15 4.72
N SER A 111 -17.27 -7.40 3.91
CA SER A 111 -18.54 -6.79 4.31
C SER A 111 -19.69 -7.44 3.56
N THR A 112 -20.67 -7.98 4.28
CA THR A 112 -21.90 -8.55 3.72
C THR A 112 -23.08 -7.65 4.07
N GLY A 113 -23.65 -6.97 3.07
CA GLY A 113 -24.80 -6.08 3.23
C GLY A 113 -26.12 -6.76 2.88
N LYS A 114 -27.18 -6.38 3.58
CA LYS A 114 -28.58 -6.74 3.26
C LYS A 114 -29.52 -5.58 3.61
N SER A 115 -30.59 -5.38 2.82
CA SER A 115 -31.64 -4.44 3.17
C SER A 115 -32.81 -5.13 3.88
N TYR A 116 -33.49 -4.44 4.78
CA TYR A 116 -34.67 -4.98 5.45
C TYR A 116 -35.87 -5.14 4.51
N ARG A 117 -35.89 -4.38 3.41
CA ARG A 117 -36.90 -4.52 2.35
C ARG A 117 -36.72 -5.81 1.53
N TYR A 118 -35.48 -6.28 1.36
CA TYR A 118 -35.16 -7.47 0.57
C TYR A 118 -34.17 -8.39 1.31
N PRO A 119 -34.55 -8.98 2.47
CA PRO A 119 -33.61 -9.65 3.38
C PRO A 119 -32.98 -10.94 2.82
N SER A 120 -33.60 -11.54 1.80
CA SER A 120 -33.08 -12.72 1.09
C SER A 120 -31.97 -12.37 0.10
N ILE A 121 -31.84 -11.10 -0.31
CA ILE A 121 -30.84 -10.63 -1.26
C ILE A 121 -29.67 -10.04 -0.47
N LYS A 122 -28.51 -10.66 -0.61
CA LYS A 122 -27.27 -10.25 0.06
C LYS A 122 -26.18 -9.99 -0.97
N ARG A 123 -25.32 -9.02 -0.70
CA ARG A 123 -24.09 -8.77 -1.46
C ARG A 123 -22.92 -8.75 -0.52
N LYS A 124 -21.78 -9.25 -1.01
CA LYS A 124 -20.53 -9.31 -0.26
C LYS A 124 -19.47 -8.55 -1.04
N ILE A 125 -18.76 -7.68 -0.35
CA ILE A 125 -17.57 -7.00 -0.86
C ILE A 125 -16.39 -7.47 -0.04
N VAL A 126 -15.29 -7.74 -0.73
CA VAL A 126 -14.02 -8.13 -0.13
C VAL A 126 -12.98 -7.13 -0.58
N THR A 127 -12.30 -6.49 0.38
CA THR A 127 -11.19 -5.57 0.10
C THR A 127 -9.96 -5.96 0.90
N GLN A 128 -8.81 -5.57 0.37
CA GLN A 128 -7.53 -5.61 1.08
C GLN A 128 -7.14 -4.17 1.39
N TYR A 129 -6.88 -3.90 2.66
CA TYR A 129 -6.50 -2.60 3.16
C TYR A 129 -5.18 -2.73 3.91
N GLY A 130 -4.20 -1.89 3.58
CA GLY A 130 -2.91 -1.93 4.27
C GLY A 130 -2.17 -0.61 4.15
N LYS A 131 -1.21 -0.42 5.05
CA LYS A 131 -0.33 0.75 5.04
C LYS A 131 0.66 0.61 3.87
N PRO A 132 0.78 1.61 2.97
CA PRO A 132 1.76 1.57 1.89
C PRO A 132 3.18 1.45 2.46
N THR A 133 3.99 0.56 1.89
CA THR A 133 5.42 0.44 2.25
C THR A 133 6.25 1.49 1.52
N PHE A 134 7.28 2.03 2.19
CA PHE A 134 8.29 2.87 1.54
C PHE A 134 9.15 2.10 0.53
N ALA A 135 9.25 0.77 0.66
CA ALA A 135 9.98 -0.09 -0.27
C ALA A 135 9.38 -0.14 -1.68
N ARG A 136 8.18 0.43 -1.90
CA ARG A 136 7.58 0.53 -3.25
C ARG A 136 8.26 1.57 -4.14
N PHE A 137 9.04 2.48 -3.56
CA PHE A 137 9.74 3.52 -4.30
C PHE A 137 11.18 3.07 -4.60
N ALA A 138 11.60 3.24 -5.85
CA ALA A 138 13.01 3.12 -6.21
C ALA A 138 13.81 4.28 -5.61
N PHE A 139 13.21 5.47 -5.54
CA PHE A 139 13.78 6.63 -4.89
C PHE A 139 12.70 7.37 -4.11
N LEU A 140 12.94 7.54 -2.80
CA LEU A 140 12.09 8.31 -1.89
C LEU A 140 12.97 9.34 -1.18
N ILE A 141 12.77 10.62 -1.46
CA ILE A 141 13.71 11.69 -1.09
C ILE A 141 12.98 12.88 -0.45
N ASN A 142 13.57 13.51 0.58
CA ASN A 142 13.04 14.74 1.19
C ASN A 142 13.76 16.01 0.67
N ALA A 143 14.24 15.99 -0.57
CA ALA A 143 15.12 17.02 -1.15
C ALA A 143 15.01 17.09 -2.69
N SER A 144 15.52 18.16 -3.29
CA SER A 144 15.52 18.30 -4.75
C SER A 144 16.42 17.23 -5.39
N SER A 145 16.00 16.65 -6.52
CA SER A 145 16.74 15.56 -7.17
C SER A 145 16.79 15.73 -8.69
N TRP A 146 17.87 15.26 -9.32
CA TRP A 146 18.05 15.28 -10.77
C TRP A 146 18.44 13.91 -11.31
N TYR A 147 17.62 13.39 -12.23
CA TYR A 147 17.88 12.18 -13.00
C TYR A 147 18.28 12.59 -14.42
N GLY A 148 19.57 12.45 -14.74
CA GLY A 148 20.12 12.90 -16.03
C GLY A 148 19.70 12.04 -17.24
N PRO A 149 20.00 12.48 -18.48
CA PRO A 149 19.54 11.82 -19.72
C PRO A 149 19.90 10.35 -19.91
N GLY A 150 20.96 9.88 -19.24
CA GLY A 150 21.38 8.46 -19.28
C GLY A 150 20.77 7.60 -18.16
N ALA A 151 20.00 8.19 -17.25
CA ALA A 151 19.39 7.45 -16.14
C ALA A 151 18.19 6.65 -16.63
N ILE A 152 18.13 5.38 -16.25
CA ILE A 152 16.96 4.53 -16.44
C ILE A 152 16.48 4.15 -15.04
N VAL A 153 15.28 4.60 -14.68
CA VAL A 153 14.69 4.33 -13.36
C VAL A 153 13.49 3.40 -13.51
N THR A 154 13.63 2.20 -12.97
CA THR A 154 12.60 1.16 -12.97
C THR A 154 11.96 1.10 -11.58
N GLY A 155 10.92 1.91 -11.38
CA GLY A 155 10.18 2.01 -10.12
C GLY A 155 9.67 3.42 -9.87
N ASN A 156 8.87 3.58 -8.81
CA ASN A 156 8.31 4.89 -8.47
C ASN A 156 9.37 5.80 -7.85
N ILE A 157 9.32 7.08 -8.17
CA ILE A 157 10.12 8.15 -7.59
C ILE A 157 9.19 9.10 -6.83
N HIS A 158 9.59 9.50 -5.63
CA HIS A 158 8.93 10.57 -4.88
C HIS A 158 9.94 11.55 -4.29
N SER A 159 9.63 12.84 -4.37
CA SER A 159 10.28 13.87 -3.59
C SER A 159 9.31 14.83 -2.92
N ASN A 160 9.58 15.20 -1.67
CA ASN A 160 8.89 16.32 -1.01
C ASN A 160 9.29 17.71 -1.57
N ASN A 161 10.28 17.74 -2.46
CA ASN A 161 10.74 18.93 -3.19
C ASN A 161 10.75 18.67 -4.70
N GLY A 162 11.47 19.49 -5.48
CA GLY A 162 11.48 19.39 -6.93
C GLY A 162 12.26 18.20 -7.50
N ILE A 163 11.79 17.70 -8.65
CA ILE A 163 12.47 16.67 -9.42
C ILE A 163 12.73 17.19 -10.82
N ARG A 164 13.99 17.12 -11.24
CA ARG A 164 14.36 17.22 -12.64
C ARG A 164 14.51 15.81 -13.23
N MET A 165 13.67 15.46 -14.20
CA MET A 165 13.67 14.15 -14.87
C MET A 165 14.04 14.33 -16.36
N ASP A 166 15.32 14.14 -16.68
CA ASP A 166 15.82 14.14 -18.05
C ASP A 166 16.07 12.72 -18.61
N GLY A 167 16.14 11.71 -17.74
CA GLY A 167 16.27 10.29 -18.09
C GLY A 167 14.95 9.57 -18.36
N THR A 168 14.98 8.25 -18.45
CA THR A 168 13.78 7.40 -18.66
C THR A 168 13.20 6.91 -17.34
N ASN A 169 11.90 7.13 -17.10
CA ASN A 169 11.14 6.52 -16.01
C ASN A 169 10.17 5.46 -16.55
N TYR A 170 10.06 4.35 -15.82
CA TYR A 170 9.01 3.33 -16.04
C TYR A 170 7.96 3.31 -14.91
N GLY A 171 8.18 4.07 -13.83
CA GLY A 171 7.23 4.27 -12.75
C GLY A 171 6.78 5.72 -12.63
N LEU A 172 5.90 5.98 -11.66
CA LEU A 172 5.42 7.32 -11.35
C LEU A 172 6.56 8.19 -10.83
N VAL A 173 6.62 9.45 -11.29
CA VAL A 173 7.52 10.47 -10.79
C VAL A 173 6.69 11.53 -10.08
N THR A 174 6.78 11.58 -8.76
CA THR A 174 5.86 12.38 -7.94
C THR A 174 6.59 13.44 -7.13
N SER A 175 6.02 14.64 -7.06
CA SER A 175 6.54 15.73 -6.23
C SER A 175 5.45 16.32 -5.35
N ALA A 176 5.79 16.62 -4.09
CA ALA A 176 4.88 17.32 -3.19
C ALA A 176 4.75 18.83 -3.50
N LYS A 177 5.62 19.37 -4.36
CA LYS A 177 5.60 20.79 -4.74
C LYS A 177 4.84 20.96 -6.04
N ASP A 178 3.99 21.97 -6.11
CA ASP A 178 3.41 22.43 -7.38
C ASP A 178 4.50 23.16 -8.19
N VAL A 179 5.20 24.07 -7.51
CA VAL A 179 6.36 24.80 -8.01
C VAL A 179 7.45 24.78 -6.93
N TYR A 180 8.71 24.65 -7.34
CA TYR A 180 9.86 24.77 -6.45
C TYR A 180 10.93 25.70 -7.06
N MET A 181 11.85 26.17 -6.21
CA MET A 181 13.00 26.94 -6.66
C MET A 181 14.11 25.98 -7.08
N CYS A 182 14.33 25.85 -8.39
CA CYS A 182 15.42 25.08 -8.95
C CYS A 182 16.75 25.81 -8.71
N GLY A 183 17.68 25.20 -7.98
CA GLY A 183 19.05 25.64 -7.86
C GLY A 183 20.03 24.80 -8.69
N SER A 184 21.32 24.94 -8.40
CA SER A 184 22.38 24.23 -9.10
C SER A 184 22.31 22.70 -8.92
N GLU A 185 21.72 22.23 -7.81
CA GLU A 185 21.48 20.81 -7.52
C GLU A 185 20.55 20.13 -8.55
N THR A 186 19.70 20.92 -9.22
CA THR A 186 18.87 20.46 -10.34
C THR A 186 19.26 21.15 -11.66
N GLY A 187 20.45 21.76 -11.70
CA GLY A 187 21.06 22.31 -12.90
C GLY A 187 20.49 23.64 -13.38
N CYS A 188 19.89 24.46 -12.51
CA CYS A 188 19.58 25.86 -12.80
C CYS A 188 20.64 26.80 -12.23
N SER A 189 21.16 27.70 -13.08
CA SER A 189 21.99 28.83 -12.67
C SER A 189 21.71 30.00 -13.63
N PRO A 190 21.12 31.13 -13.16
CA PRO A 190 20.70 31.41 -11.79
C PRO A 190 19.51 30.56 -11.31
N PRO A 191 19.18 30.56 -9.99
CA PRO A 191 18.00 29.88 -9.49
C PRO A 191 16.72 30.40 -10.15
N THR A 192 15.82 29.48 -10.53
CA THR A 192 14.56 29.82 -11.23
C THR A 192 13.42 28.93 -10.75
N GLN A 193 12.19 29.43 -10.84
CA GLN A 193 11.02 28.62 -10.51
C GLN A 193 10.74 27.58 -11.59
N LYS A 194 10.49 26.34 -11.14
CA LYS A 194 10.14 25.21 -12.01
C LYS A 194 8.99 24.42 -11.40
N PRO A 195 8.20 23.71 -12.22
CA PRO A 195 7.19 22.79 -11.70
C PRO A 195 7.79 21.71 -10.80
N GLY A 196 6.99 21.10 -9.94
CA GLY A 196 7.40 20.03 -9.02
C GLY A 196 8.15 18.89 -9.71
N VAL A 197 7.72 18.51 -10.91
CA VAL A 197 8.48 17.63 -11.81
C VAL A 197 8.62 18.31 -13.16
N TRP A 198 9.84 18.34 -13.69
CA TRP A 198 10.13 18.92 -15.00
C TRP A 198 11.37 18.28 -15.63
N GLY A 199 11.59 18.49 -16.92
CA GLY A 199 12.76 17.96 -17.63
C GLY A 199 12.40 17.55 -19.06
N SER A 200 13.33 16.92 -19.75
CA SER A 200 13.12 16.44 -21.13
C SER A 200 12.97 14.92 -21.26
N GLY A 201 12.97 14.20 -20.14
CA GLY A 201 13.11 12.75 -20.09
C GLY A 201 11.80 11.98 -19.97
N GLY A 202 11.84 10.72 -20.41
CA GLY A 202 10.88 9.68 -20.02
C GLY A 202 9.43 9.94 -20.43
N ASP A 203 8.52 9.17 -19.84
CA ASP A 203 7.08 9.33 -20.08
C ASP A 203 6.51 10.34 -19.08
N GLN A 204 6.20 11.54 -19.59
CA GLN A 204 5.64 12.64 -18.79
C GLN A 204 4.21 12.36 -18.33
N ALA A 205 3.49 11.42 -18.92
CA ALA A 205 2.16 11.01 -18.43
C ALA A 205 2.24 10.33 -17.05
N LEU A 206 3.44 9.88 -16.65
CA LEU A 206 3.71 9.30 -15.34
C LEU A 206 4.19 10.35 -14.32
N TRP A 207 4.22 11.63 -14.68
CA TRP A 207 4.58 12.70 -13.76
C TRP A 207 3.32 13.22 -13.06
N ASP A 208 3.34 13.25 -11.73
CA ASP A 208 2.19 13.67 -10.92
C ASP A 208 2.63 14.63 -9.81
N PHE A 209 2.13 15.86 -9.88
CA PHE A 209 2.44 16.92 -8.92
C PHE A 209 1.40 18.05 -9.03
N PRO A 210 1.04 18.71 -7.91
CA PRO A 210 1.46 18.39 -6.55
C PRO A 210 0.73 17.17 -5.97
N VAL A 211 1.46 16.33 -5.21
CA VAL A 211 0.88 15.27 -4.38
C VAL A 211 1.07 15.55 -2.89
N THR A 212 0.42 14.78 -2.01
CA THR A 212 0.65 14.89 -0.56
C THR A 212 2.12 14.56 -0.22
N PRO A 213 2.81 15.37 0.60
CA PRO A 213 4.17 15.06 1.03
C PRO A 213 4.20 13.78 1.86
N ILE A 214 5.27 13.01 1.72
CA ILE A 214 5.55 11.88 2.59
C ILE A 214 6.23 12.39 3.85
N ASP A 215 5.67 12.04 5.01
CA ASP A 215 6.24 12.44 6.30
C ASP A 215 7.47 11.59 6.62
N PHE A 216 8.66 12.15 6.45
CA PHE A 216 9.93 11.50 6.82
C PHE A 216 10.18 11.51 8.33
N ASP A 217 9.54 12.39 9.09
CA ASP A 217 9.69 12.44 10.56
C ASP A 217 8.93 11.29 11.21
N SER A 218 7.87 10.78 10.56
CA SER A 218 7.25 9.50 10.93
C SER A 218 8.16 8.27 10.69
N VAL A 219 9.22 8.45 9.89
CA VAL A 219 10.31 7.49 9.66
C VAL A 219 11.52 7.81 10.54
N ALA A 220 11.32 8.58 11.62
CA ALA A 220 12.31 8.65 12.68
C ALA A 220 12.43 7.25 13.28
N PHE A 221 13.56 6.59 13.02
CA PHE A 221 13.97 5.42 13.75
C PHE A 221 14.14 5.85 15.20
N ASP A 222 13.20 5.45 16.05
CA ASP A 222 13.41 5.53 17.48
C ASP A 222 14.41 4.42 17.83
N PHE A 223 15.69 4.81 17.90
CA PHE A 223 16.76 3.89 18.24
C PHE A 223 16.59 3.29 19.64
N ASP A 224 15.88 3.97 20.54
CA ASP A 224 15.56 3.44 21.87
C ASP A 224 14.50 2.33 21.76
N ASP A 225 13.45 2.52 20.96
CA ASP A 225 12.44 1.48 20.69
C ASP A 225 13.05 0.28 19.93
N MET A 226 13.91 0.54 18.95
CA MET A 226 14.60 -0.53 18.20
C MET A 226 15.54 -1.32 19.12
N LYS A 227 16.27 -0.64 20.00
CA LYS A 227 17.11 -1.28 21.01
C LYS A 227 16.26 -2.12 21.96
N ALA A 228 15.20 -1.56 22.54
CA ALA A 228 14.30 -2.28 23.43
C ALA A 228 13.66 -3.51 22.74
N SER A 229 13.31 -3.39 21.47
CA SER A 229 12.79 -4.51 20.66
C SER A 229 13.87 -5.57 20.39
N ALA A 230 15.11 -5.17 20.12
CA ALA A 230 16.23 -6.09 19.97
C ALA A 230 16.59 -6.80 21.28
N GLU A 231 16.46 -6.14 22.44
CA GLU A 231 16.68 -6.76 23.75
C GLU A 231 15.59 -7.80 24.10
N THR A 232 14.35 -7.58 23.65
CA THR A 232 13.19 -8.42 24.01
C THR A 232 12.90 -9.52 22.99
N GLN A 233 13.03 -9.24 21.70
CA GLN A 233 12.57 -10.08 20.60
C GLN A 233 13.63 -10.27 19.50
N GLY A 234 14.88 -9.88 19.74
CA GLY A 234 15.93 -9.94 18.73
C GLY A 234 17.33 -10.12 19.31
N MET A 235 18.30 -9.43 18.72
CA MET A 235 19.69 -9.43 19.15
C MET A 235 20.18 -8.02 19.41
N TRP A 236 20.37 -7.68 20.67
CA TRP A 236 21.10 -6.49 21.07
C TRP A 236 22.60 -6.79 21.18
N LEU A 237 23.40 -6.05 20.42
CA LEU A 237 24.85 -6.09 20.41
C LEU A 237 25.39 -4.88 21.16
N ASP A 238 25.82 -5.12 22.40
CA ASP A 238 26.50 -4.11 23.23
C ASP A 238 27.82 -3.67 22.57
N LYS A 239 28.45 -2.62 23.09
CA LYS A 239 29.73 -2.09 22.60
C LYS A 239 30.75 -3.21 22.45
N SER A 240 31.21 -3.38 21.22
CA SER A 240 32.17 -4.41 20.83
C SER A 240 33.50 -4.24 21.56
N ASN A 241 33.87 -3.03 22.01
CA ASN A 241 35.23 -2.69 22.42
C ASN A 241 36.27 -2.92 21.30
N GLY A 242 35.82 -2.87 20.05
CA GLY A 242 36.61 -2.99 18.83
C GLY A 242 36.15 -1.95 17.80
N ALA A 243 36.11 -2.31 16.53
CA ALA A 243 35.59 -1.42 15.48
C ALA A 243 34.08 -1.59 15.24
N GLY A 244 33.49 -2.68 15.72
CA GLY A 244 32.05 -2.97 15.62
C GLY A 244 31.78 -4.44 15.28
N TYR A 245 30.71 -4.69 14.54
CA TYR A 245 30.26 -6.05 14.21
C TYR A 245 30.03 -6.25 12.72
N HIS A 246 30.21 -7.48 12.26
CA HIS A 246 29.96 -7.88 10.87
C HIS A 246 28.95 -9.03 10.84
N LEU A 247 27.85 -8.80 10.11
CA LEU A 247 26.80 -9.78 9.85
C LEU A 247 26.98 -10.33 8.44
N THR A 248 27.25 -11.64 8.32
CA THR A 248 27.30 -12.32 7.02
C THR A 248 26.08 -13.23 6.88
N PHE A 249 25.12 -12.82 6.05
CA PHE A 249 23.93 -13.61 5.78
C PHE A 249 24.23 -14.79 4.86
N GLN A 250 23.70 -15.97 5.22
CA GLN A 250 23.83 -17.22 4.49
C GLN A 250 22.53 -17.55 3.73
N ASN A 251 22.59 -18.48 2.79
CA ASN A 251 21.45 -18.89 1.95
C ASN A 251 20.47 -19.89 2.62
N ASN A 252 20.66 -20.18 3.91
CA ASN A 252 19.87 -21.14 4.69
C ASN A 252 19.02 -20.46 5.78
N GLY A 253 18.86 -19.13 5.74
CA GLY A 253 18.13 -18.37 6.74
C GLY A 253 18.91 -18.14 8.05
N THR A 254 20.22 -18.30 8.04
CA THR A 254 21.11 -17.96 9.17
C THR A 254 22.06 -16.81 8.81
N PHE A 255 22.64 -16.20 9.83
CA PHE A 255 23.73 -15.25 9.67
C PHE A 255 24.88 -15.59 10.62
N THR A 256 26.10 -15.36 10.17
CA THR A 256 27.30 -15.41 11.02
C THR A 256 27.58 -14.02 11.55
N LEU A 257 27.70 -13.91 12.87
CA LEU A 257 28.10 -12.69 13.56
C LEU A 257 29.60 -12.77 13.89
N SER A 258 30.34 -11.78 13.44
CA SER A 258 31.74 -11.57 13.77
C SER A 258 31.93 -10.23 14.48
N LYS A 259 32.84 -10.18 15.45
CA LYS A 259 33.34 -8.94 16.02
C LYS A 259 34.51 -8.43 15.18
N VAL A 260 34.43 -7.20 14.70
CA VAL A 260 35.49 -6.57 13.91
C VAL A 260 36.56 -6.02 14.86
N THR A 261 37.78 -6.55 14.74
CA THR A 261 38.90 -6.17 15.59
C THR A 261 39.78 -5.09 14.97
N GLN A 262 39.90 -5.08 13.63
CA GLN A 262 40.62 -4.04 12.91
C GLN A 262 39.97 -3.73 11.56
N THR A 263 40.01 -2.46 11.20
CA THR A 263 39.50 -1.95 9.92
C THR A 263 40.63 -1.30 9.11
N GLY A 264 40.65 -1.60 7.82
CA GLY A 264 41.38 -0.85 6.82
C GLY A 264 40.60 0.39 6.39
N TYR A 265 41.26 1.31 5.69
CA TYR A 265 40.60 2.49 5.17
C TYR A 265 40.84 2.68 3.67
N TYR A 266 39.86 3.28 3.02
CA TYR A 266 40.05 3.94 1.73
C TYR A 266 39.75 5.44 1.87
N MET A 267 40.26 6.24 0.94
CA MET A 267 39.95 7.68 0.91
C MET A 267 38.62 7.90 0.19
N GLY A 268 37.61 8.37 0.92
CA GLY A 268 36.32 8.75 0.36
C GLY A 268 36.14 10.27 0.37
N TYR A 269 35.60 10.84 -0.69
CA TYR A 269 35.30 12.27 -0.75
C TYR A 269 33.92 12.55 -0.12
N ARG A 270 33.86 13.51 0.80
CA ARG A 270 32.60 14.02 1.39
C ARG A 270 32.33 15.43 0.85
N VAL A 271 31.09 15.69 0.45
CA VAL A 271 30.68 17.01 -0.02
C VAL A 271 30.69 18.01 1.17
N PRO A 272 31.28 19.21 1.03
CA PRO A 272 31.19 20.24 2.06
C PRO A 272 29.73 20.60 2.38
N GLY A 273 29.40 20.73 3.67
CA GLY A 273 28.04 21.01 4.17
C GLY A 273 27.29 19.79 4.73
N GLU A 274 27.79 18.57 4.51
CA GLU A 274 27.18 17.33 5.00
C GLU A 274 27.83 16.85 6.32
N GLY A 275 27.31 17.27 7.47
CA GLY A 275 27.74 16.81 8.81
C GLY A 275 28.05 17.93 9.82
N LEU A 276 28.19 17.58 11.10
CA LEU A 276 28.50 18.52 12.19
C LEU A 276 30.02 18.62 12.45
N GLY A 277 30.53 19.82 12.76
CA GLY A 277 31.93 20.03 13.13
C GLY A 277 32.93 19.87 11.97
N ALA A 278 34.11 19.27 12.25
CA ALA A 278 35.16 19.03 11.25
C ALA A 278 34.75 18.07 10.11
N GLU A 279 33.63 17.36 10.29
CA GLU A 279 32.98 16.53 9.27
C GLU A 279 32.20 17.37 8.24
N GLY A 280 31.70 18.55 8.62
CA GLY A 280 30.93 19.44 7.72
C GLY A 280 31.77 20.27 6.74
N GLN A 281 33.10 20.28 6.89
CA GLN A 281 34.00 21.04 6.00
C GLN A 281 34.20 20.38 4.62
N GLY A 282 33.77 19.12 4.46
CA GLY A 282 33.98 18.32 3.25
C GLY A 282 35.44 17.95 2.99
N GLY A 283 35.69 17.28 1.85
CA GLY A 283 37.01 16.83 1.42
C GLY A 283 37.25 15.33 1.50
N CYS A 284 38.44 14.89 1.09
CA CYS A 284 38.87 13.49 1.20
C CYS A 284 39.09 13.11 2.66
N LYS A 285 38.38 12.08 3.12
CA LYS A 285 38.46 11.55 4.47
C LYS A 285 38.72 10.05 4.43
N ARG A 286 39.40 9.54 5.46
CA ARG A 286 39.56 8.10 5.64
C ARG A 286 38.20 7.50 6.00
N ARG A 287 37.79 6.47 5.25
CA ARG A 287 36.59 5.67 5.50
C ARG A 287 37.05 4.29 5.94
N ASN A 288 36.89 4.00 7.23
CA ASN A 288 37.33 2.75 7.86
C ASN A 288 36.37 1.59 7.56
N GLN A 289 35.96 1.42 6.30
CA GLN A 289 34.90 0.48 5.92
C GLN A 289 35.43 -0.90 5.50
N LEU A 290 36.75 -1.05 5.33
CA LEU A 290 37.36 -2.34 5.03
C LEU A 290 37.57 -3.12 6.32
N ILE A 291 37.18 -4.39 6.34
CA ILE A 291 37.46 -5.29 7.46
C ILE A 291 38.84 -5.93 7.21
N ASP A 292 39.80 -5.64 8.08
CA ASP A 292 41.16 -6.23 8.00
C ASP A 292 41.27 -7.49 8.87
N SER A 293 40.61 -7.48 10.03
CA SER A 293 40.50 -8.66 10.89
C SER A 293 39.20 -8.68 11.68
N GLU A 294 38.67 -9.87 11.88
CA GLU A 294 37.47 -10.13 12.64
C GLU A 294 37.55 -11.48 13.35
N GLN A 295 36.76 -11.63 14.41
CA GLN A 295 36.62 -12.87 15.17
C GLN A 295 35.15 -13.29 15.19
N ILE A 296 34.87 -14.51 14.73
CA ILE A 296 33.52 -15.08 14.77
C ILE A 296 33.07 -15.21 16.22
N ILE A 297 31.86 -14.71 16.50
CA ILE A 297 31.15 -14.89 17.77
C ILE A 297 30.27 -16.14 17.66
N GLY A 298 29.51 -16.27 16.57
CA GLY A 298 28.61 -17.40 16.37
C GLY A 298 27.77 -17.29 15.10
N THR A 299 26.92 -18.29 14.89
CA THR A 299 25.92 -18.32 13.81
C THR A 299 24.54 -18.42 14.43
N TYR A 300 23.62 -17.61 13.94
CA TYR A 300 22.29 -17.43 14.51
C TYR A 300 21.23 -17.51 13.41
N ASN A 301 20.01 -17.93 13.76
CA ASN A 301 18.89 -17.93 12.82
C ASN A 301 18.31 -16.53 12.68
N VAL A 302 17.95 -16.14 11.45
CA VAL A 302 17.26 -14.88 11.18
C VAL A 302 15.85 -14.88 11.78
N SER A 303 15.17 -16.03 11.77
CA SER A 303 13.82 -16.17 12.35
C SER A 303 13.76 -15.87 13.85
N ASP A 304 14.85 -16.17 14.55
CA ASP A 304 14.94 -16.00 16.01
C ASP A 304 15.43 -14.60 16.37
N ASN A 305 15.98 -13.86 15.40
CA ASN A 305 16.54 -12.52 15.57
C ASN A 305 16.00 -11.56 14.49
N PRO A 306 14.67 -11.29 14.49
CA PRO A 306 14.03 -10.42 13.50
C PRO A 306 14.52 -8.97 13.55
N ILE A 307 15.08 -8.54 14.69
CA ILE A 307 15.63 -7.20 14.90
C ILE A 307 17.05 -7.35 15.47
N ILE A 308 18.03 -6.74 14.82
CA ILE A 308 19.42 -6.71 15.30
C ILE A 308 19.81 -5.25 15.50
N PHE A 309 20.18 -4.89 16.73
CA PHE A 309 20.63 -3.55 17.08
C PHE A 309 22.09 -3.59 17.54
N SER A 310 22.93 -2.70 17.01
CA SER A 310 24.34 -2.58 17.38
C SER A 310 24.65 -1.19 17.93
N GLU A 311 25.29 -1.14 19.09
CA GLU A 311 25.80 0.10 19.69
C GLU A 311 27.04 0.67 18.94
N ASP A 312 27.69 -0.15 18.12
CA ASP A 312 28.85 0.21 17.28
C ASP A 312 28.52 0.10 15.78
N ASP A 313 29.49 0.47 14.93
CA ASP A 313 29.39 0.31 13.47
C ASP A 313 29.05 -1.14 13.06
N LEU A 314 28.19 -1.27 12.06
CA LEU A 314 27.69 -2.56 11.58
C LEU A 314 28.02 -2.73 10.09
N TRP A 315 28.74 -3.79 9.77
CA TRP A 315 28.99 -4.24 8.42
C TRP A 315 27.99 -5.31 8.04
N ILE A 316 27.42 -5.19 6.84
CA ILE A 316 26.48 -6.17 6.30
C ILE A 316 27.09 -6.78 5.05
N GLY A 317 27.35 -8.09 5.13
CA GLY A 317 27.92 -8.90 4.07
C GLY A 317 26.96 -10.01 3.64
N LEU A 318 27.15 -10.46 2.41
CA LEU A 318 26.50 -11.65 1.88
C LEU A 318 27.54 -12.71 1.61
N TYR A 319 27.23 -13.95 1.99
CA TYR A 319 28.03 -15.07 1.51
C TYR A 319 27.93 -15.14 -0.02
N PRO A 320 29.03 -15.39 -0.76
CA PRO A 320 28.98 -15.48 -2.21
C PRO A 320 27.89 -16.47 -2.69
N GLY A 321 26.88 -15.96 -3.40
CA GLY A 321 25.73 -16.74 -3.85
C GLY A 321 24.45 -16.63 -3.00
N ALA A 322 24.47 -15.90 -1.88
CA ALA A 322 23.26 -15.54 -1.14
C ALA A 322 22.58 -14.31 -1.78
N THR A 323 21.28 -14.40 -2.02
CA THR A 323 20.45 -13.27 -2.48
C THR A 323 19.62 -12.80 -1.29
N VAL A 324 19.72 -11.53 -0.91
CA VAL A 324 18.74 -10.91 0.01
C VAL A 324 17.52 -10.60 -0.83
N ALA A 325 16.42 -11.29 -0.59
CA ALA A 325 15.12 -10.81 -1.04
C ALA A 325 14.77 -9.64 -0.11
N THR A 326 14.86 -8.42 -0.64
CA THR A 326 14.25 -7.22 -0.06
C THR A 326 12.74 -7.23 -0.30
#